data_AF-A0A0J3NTR0-F1
#
_entry.id   AF-A0A0J3NTR0-F1
#
_cell.length_a   1.000
_cell.length_b   1.000
_cell.length_c   1.000
_cell.angle_alpha   90.00
_cell.angle_beta   90.00
_cell.angle_gamma   90.00
#
_symmetry.space_group_name_H-M   'P 1'
#
loop_
_entity.id
_entity.type
_entity.pdbx_description
1 polymer ?
#
loop_
_entity_poly.entity_id
_entity_poly.type
_entity_poly.pdbx_seq_one_letter_code
_entity_poly.pdbx_strand_id
1 'polypeptide(L)'
;MYTYFKSKDELVKAIVLEEQNSALTAHNATYAGSYFDRLCAQVTSCISEIGYPITHQLWVEIMAESARNPELRKTYISSDDIMRKSFARLIQEGIAAGEFRRDINLEEITIIIFALIDGLIARQAINTTFSFKDDLPMFFDVMAKLLK
;
A
#
# COMPACT_ATOMS: atom_id res chain seq x y z
N MET A 1 -15.03 -6.48 23.08
CA MET A 1 -14.46 -5.24 22.50
C MET A 1 -13.66 -4.47 23.56
N TYR A 2 -14.29 -4.00 24.65
CA TYR A 2 -13.58 -3.36 25.79
C TYR A 2 -12.66 -4.28 26.62
N THR A 3 -12.76 -5.60 26.44
CA THR A 3 -11.87 -6.58 27.06
C THR A 3 -10.47 -6.63 26.43
N TYR A 4 -10.32 -6.18 25.18
CA TYR A 4 -9.05 -6.21 24.44
C TYR A 4 -8.59 -4.82 23.96
N PHE A 5 -9.53 -3.87 23.79
CA PHE A 5 -9.22 -2.50 23.36
C PHE A 5 -9.99 -1.49 24.20
N LYS A 6 -9.29 -0.52 24.77
CA LYS A 6 -9.85 0.50 25.68
C LYS A 6 -10.69 1.54 24.94
N SER A 7 -10.51 1.67 23.61
CA SER A 7 -11.27 2.60 22.77
C SER A 7 -11.38 2.10 21.32
N LYS A 8 -12.26 2.74 20.53
CA LYS A 8 -12.35 2.54 19.07
C LYS A 8 -11.00 2.86 18.40
N ASP A 9 -10.30 3.88 18.89
CA ASP A 9 -8.98 4.29 18.37
C ASP A 9 -7.91 3.21 18.61
N GLU A 10 -7.92 2.54 19.78
CA GLU A 10 -6.99 1.43 20.03
C GLU A 10 -7.26 0.23 19.10
N LEU A 11 -8.53 -0.07 18.81
CA LEU A 11 -8.89 -1.10 17.85
C LEU A 11 -8.40 -0.73 16.44
N VAL A 12 -8.63 0.50 16.00
CA VAL A 12 -8.19 0.96 14.67
C VAL A 12 -6.66 0.91 14.55
N LYS A 13 -5.94 1.34 15.60
CA LYS A 13 -4.46 1.22 15.63
C LYS A 13 -4.01 -0.23 15.51
N ALA A 14 -4.65 -1.15 16.23
CA ALA A 14 -4.31 -2.57 16.16
C ALA A 14 -4.55 -3.15 14.76
N ILE A 15 -5.67 -2.79 14.13
CA ILE A 15 -6.00 -3.19 12.76
C ILE A 15 -4.93 -2.70 11.76
N VAL A 16 -4.52 -1.42 11.84
CA VAL A 16 -3.47 -0.88 10.96
C VAL A 16 -2.14 -1.63 11.13
N LEU A 17 -1.76 -1.96 12.37
CA LEU A 17 -0.51 -2.68 12.65
C LEU A 17 -0.57 -4.14 12.19
N GLU A 18 -1.71 -4.80 12.31
CA GLU A 18 -1.92 -6.17 11.84
C GLU A 18 -1.76 -6.26 10.32
N GLU A 19 -2.41 -5.37 9.57
CA GLU A 19 -2.28 -5.33 8.11
C GLU A 19 -0.86 -5.01 7.66
N GLN A 20 -0.20 -4.04 8.32
CA GLN A 20 1.21 -3.74 8.02
C GLN A 20 2.08 -5.00 8.18
N ASN A 21 1.91 -5.75 9.27
CA ASN A 21 2.70 -6.97 9.52
C ASN A 21 2.41 -8.06 8.49
N SER A 22 1.14 -8.24 8.12
CA SER A 22 0.73 -9.18 7.08
C SER A 22 1.33 -8.81 5.73
N ALA A 23 1.23 -7.54 5.34
CA ALA A 23 1.78 -7.04 4.08
C ALA A 23 3.32 -7.13 4.04
N LEU A 24 4.02 -6.79 5.13
CA LEU A 24 5.48 -6.95 5.22
C LEU A 24 5.90 -8.42 5.12
N THR A 25 5.15 -9.32 5.73
CA THR A 25 5.40 -10.77 5.59
C THR A 25 5.30 -11.20 4.12
N ALA A 26 4.24 -10.77 3.43
CA ALA A 26 4.06 -11.04 2.01
C ALA A 26 5.17 -10.40 1.16
N HIS A 27 5.59 -9.17 1.48
CA HIS A 27 6.66 -8.49 0.79
C HIS A 27 8.00 -9.19 0.93
N ASN A 28 8.27 -9.84 2.07
CA ASN A 28 9.52 -10.56 2.31
C ASN A 28 9.53 -12.00 1.74
N ALA A 29 8.41 -12.47 1.19
CA ALA A 29 8.34 -13.78 0.56
C ALA A 29 9.23 -13.87 -0.69
N THR A 30 9.77 -15.07 -0.95
CA THR A 30 10.53 -15.33 -2.18
C THR A 30 9.63 -15.18 -3.40
N TYR A 31 10.11 -14.46 -4.41
CA TYR A 31 9.36 -14.21 -5.64
C TYR A 31 10.16 -14.72 -6.84
N ALA A 32 9.50 -15.46 -7.73
CA ALA A 32 10.07 -15.89 -9.00
C ALA A 32 9.59 -14.94 -10.10
N GLY A 33 10.46 -14.04 -10.55
CA GLY A 33 10.16 -13.08 -11.61
C GLY A 33 11.04 -11.84 -11.55
N SER A 34 10.76 -10.84 -12.39
CA SER A 34 11.47 -9.56 -12.37
C SER A 34 11.10 -8.74 -11.13
N TYR A 35 11.94 -7.77 -10.78
CA TYR A 35 11.62 -6.80 -9.72
C TYR A 35 10.37 -5.99 -10.08
N PHE A 36 10.17 -5.71 -11.37
CA PHE A 36 8.97 -5.05 -11.86
C PHE A 36 7.70 -5.90 -11.63
N ASP A 37 7.74 -7.18 -11.97
CA ASP A 37 6.59 -8.08 -11.78
C ASP A 37 6.23 -8.19 -10.29
N ARG A 38 7.25 -8.31 -9.43
CA ARG A 38 7.07 -8.34 -7.98
C ARG A 38 6.40 -7.08 -7.46
N LEU A 39 6.83 -5.91 -7.93
CA LEU A 39 6.24 -4.63 -7.55
C LEU A 39 4.78 -4.53 -8.02
N CYS A 40 4.48 -4.95 -9.25
CA CYS A 40 3.12 -4.98 -9.78
C CYS A 40 2.20 -5.89 -8.96
N ALA A 41 2.70 -7.06 -8.55
CA ALA A 41 1.97 -7.99 -7.69
C ALA A 41 1.68 -7.38 -6.31
N GLN A 42 2.67 -6.72 -5.69
CA GLN A 42 2.48 -6.04 -4.39
C GLN A 42 1.45 -4.90 -4.49
N VAL A 43 1.54 -4.05 -5.52
CA VAL A 43 0.55 -2.98 -5.76
C VAL A 43 -0.86 -3.55 -5.93
N THR A 44 -0.99 -4.62 -6.71
CA THR A 44 -2.28 -5.29 -6.93
C THR A 44 -2.86 -5.82 -5.63
N SER A 45 -2.03 -6.45 -4.80
CA SER A 45 -2.45 -6.98 -3.50
C SER A 45 -2.94 -5.85 -2.58
N CYS A 46 -2.20 -4.73 -2.50
CA CYS A 46 -2.66 -3.56 -1.74
C CYS A 46 -4.03 -3.03 -2.18
N ILE A 47 -4.30 -3.03 -3.49
CA ILE A 47 -5.55 -2.48 -4.04
C ILE A 47 -6.71 -3.48 -3.97
N SER A 48 -6.46 -4.76 -4.25
CA SER A 48 -7.52 -5.74 -4.54
C SER A 48 -7.73 -6.76 -3.43
N GLU A 49 -6.69 -7.02 -2.63
CA GLU A 49 -6.67 -8.09 -1.62
C GLU A 49 -6.60 -7.49 -0.21
N ILE A 50 -7.53 -6.59 0.10
CA ILE A 50 -7.60 -6.04 1.44
C ILE A 50 -7.91 -7.19 2.43
N GLY A 51 -6.98 -7.43 3.34
CA GLY A 51 -7.03 -8.53 4.29
C GLY A 51 -8.20 -8.38 5.26
N TYR A 52 -8.82 -9.50 5.64
CA TYR A 52 -9.81 -9.49 6.72
C TYR A 52 -9.10 -9.15 8.05
N PRO A 53 -9.63 -8.22 8.88
CA PRO A 53 -10.99 -7.66 8.83
C PRO A 53 -11.13 -6.32 8.08
N ILE A 54 -10.09 -5.81 7.42
CA ILE A 54 -10.19 -4.55 6.67
C ILE A 54 -11.05 -4.74 5.41
N THR A 55 -11.84 -3.71 5.11
CA THR A 55 -12.51 -3.51 3.83
C THR A 55 -12.01 -2.21 3.20
N HIS A 56 -12.18 -2.01 1.89
CA HIS A 56 -11.84 -0.74 1.24
C HIS A 56 -12.53 0.46 1.93
N GLN A 57 -13.78 0.26 2.39
CA GLN A 57 -14.54 1.27 3.12
C GLN A 57 -13.89 1.60 4.47
N LEU A 58 -13.48 0.58 5.24
CA LEU A 58 -12.80 0.78 6.51
C LEU A 58 -11.46 1.51 6.30
N TRP A 59 -10.70 1.19 5.26
CA TRP A 59 -9.45 1.92 4.96
C TRP A 59 -9.70 3.41 4.73
N VAL A 60 -10.73 3.76 3.95
CA VAL A 60 -11.12 5.16 3.73
C VAL A 60 -11.53 5.84 5.05
N GLU A 61 -12.25 5.16 5.93
CA GLU A 61 -12.57 5.69 7.26
C GLU A 61 -11.32 5.93 8.12
N ILE A 62 -10.35 5.01 8.07
CA ILE A 62 -9.07 5.13 8.79
C ILE A 62 -8.27 6.33 8.27
N MET A 63 -8.18 6.51 6.95
CA MET A 63 -7.54 7.67 6.35
C MET A 63 -8.22 8.98 6.78
N ALA A 64 -9.55 9.03 6.71
CA ALA A 64 -10.33 10.20 7.10
C ALA A 64 -10.18 10.54 8.59
N GLU A 65 -10.18 9.54 9.48
CA GLU A 65 -9.97 9.74 10.90
C GLU A 65 -8.54 10.20 11.20
N SER A 66 -7.53 9.59 10.56
CA SER A 66 -6.12 9.97 10.70
C SER A 66 -5.87 11.43 10.30
N ALA A 67 -6.64 11.96 9.34
CA ALA A 67 -6.55 13.37 8.93
C ALA A 67 -6.99 14.36 10.04
N ARG A 68 -7.75 13.92 11.05
CA ARG A 68 -8.27 14.79 12.13
C ARG A 68 -7.91 14.36 13.56
N ASN A 69 -7.44 13.13 13.76
CA ASN A 69 -7.04 12.58 15.06
C ASN A 69 -5.49 12.45 15.14
N PRO A 70 -4.79 13.30 15.91
CA PRO A 70 -3.32 13.31 15.97
C PRO A 70 -2.70 11.97 16.42
N GLU A 71 -3.38 11.28 17.34
CA GLU A 71 -2.90 10.01 17.88
C GLU A 71 -2.96 8.89 16.85
N LEU A 72 -4.05 8.84 16.07
CA LEU A 72 -4.16 7.88 14.97
C LEU A 72 -3.24 8.27 13.80
N ARG A 73 -3.12 9.57 13.51
CA ARG A 73 -2.21 10.09 12.48
C ARG A 73 -0.78 9.62 12.67
N LYS A 74 -0.28 9.64 13.90
CA LYS A 74 1.07 9.17 14.22
C LYS A 74 1.25 7.70 13.86
N THR A 75 0.26 6.86 14.18
CA THR A 75 0.28 5.43 13.82
C THR A 75 0.22 5.24 12.30
N TYR A 76 -0.67 5.96 11.61
CA TYR A 76 -0.79 5.91 10.15
C TYR A 76 0.53 6.29 9.46
N ILE A 77 1.12 7.43 9.81
CA ILE A 77 2.39 7.90 9.22
C ILE A 77 3.52 6.91 9.48
N SER A 78 3.60 6.35 10.70
CA SER A 78 4.60 5.33 11.01
C SER A 78 4.42 4.07 10.15
N SER A 79 3.17 3.69 9.87
CA SER A 79 2.88 2.50 9.07
C SER A 79 3.18 2.72 7.59
N ASP A 80 2.76 3.87 7.05
CA ASP A 80 3.07 4.32 5.70
C ASP A 80 4.59 4.36 5.45
N ASP A 81 5.37 4.95 6.36
CA ASP A 81 6.84 5.00 6.24
C ASP A 81 7.47 3.60 6.18
N ILE A 82 7.01 2.66 7.01
CA ILE A 82 7.50 1.27 7.00
C ILE A 82 7.16 0.58 5.67
N MET A 83 5.94 0.75 5.17
CA MET A 83 5.48 0.16 3.92
C MET A 83 6.21 0.76 2.70
N ARG A 84 6.37 2.08 2.67
CA ARG A 84 7.13 2.77 1.61
C ARG A 84 8.60 2.38 1.62
N LYS A 85 9.22 2.18 2.78
CA LYS A 85 10.60 1.64 2.88
C LYS A 85 10.73 0.24 2.28
N SER A 86 9.71 -0.61 2.45
CA SER A 86 9.69 -1.94 1.83
C SER A 86 9.67 -1.84 0.29
N PHE A 87 8.83 -0.97 -0.27
CA PHE A 87 8.81 -0.70 -1.71
C PHE A 87 10.09 -0.03 -2.22
N ALA A 88 10.64 0.93 -1.48
CA ALA A 88 11.89 1.61 -1.81
C ALA A 88 13.04 0.61 -1.92
N ARG A 89 13.13 -0.35 -0.99
CA ARG A 89 14.10 -1.44 -1.05
C ARG A 89 13.93 -2.28 -2.32
N LEU A 90 12.70 -2.67 -2.66
CA LEU A 90 12.44 -3.44 -3.88
C LEU A 90 12.87 -2.67 -5.15
N ILE A 91 12.56 -1.37 -5.22
CA ILE A 91 12.97 -0.51 -6.33
C ILE A 91 14.50 -0.37 -6.37
N GLN A 92 15.15 -0.20 -5.22
CA GLN A 92 16.61 -0.13 -5.15
C GLN A 92 17.28 -1.41 -5.66
N GLU A 93 16.74 -2.58 -5.30
CA GLU A 93 17.23 -3.88 -5.80
C GLU A 93 17.03 -3.99 -7.32
N GLY A 94 15.89 -3.54 -7.86
CA GLY A 94 15.65 -3.46 -9.30
C GLY A 94 16.59 -2.50 -10.04
N ILE A 95 16.97 -1.37 -9.44
CA ILE A 95 18.00 -0.47 -9.98
C ILE A 95 19.36 -1.18 -10.05
N ALA A 96 19.73 -1.90 -8.97
CA ALA A 96 20.99 -2.65 -8.92
C ALA A 96 21.05 -3.77 -9.95
N ALA A 97 19.92 -4.43 -10.22
CA ALA A 97 19.77 -5.43 -11.28
C ALA A 97 19.71 -4.85 -12.70
N GLY A 98 19.60 -3.52 -12.84
CA GLY A 98 19.49 -2.84 -14.13
C GLY A 98 18.08 -2.87 -14.75
N GLU A 99 17.06 -3.23 -13.98
CA GLU A 99 15.66 -3.26 -14.44
C GLU A 99 14.99 -1.88 -14.38
N PHE A 100 15.45 -0.99 -13.49
CA PHE A 100 14.90 0.36 -13.30
C PHE A 100 15.96 1.44 -13.55
N ARG A 101 15.51 2.65 -13.92
CA ARG A 101 16.39 3.79 -14.16
C ARG A 101 17.10 4.23 -12.88
N ARG A 102 18.35 4.71 -13.02
CA ARG A 102 19.25 4.98 -11.88
C ARG A 102 18.99 6.31 -11.16
N ASP A 103 18.26 7.22 -11.78
CA ASP A 103 17.99 8.58 -11.32
C ASP A 103 16.68 8.69 -10.53
N ILE A 104 16.04 7.56 -10.17
CA ILE A 104 14.83 7.55 -9.34
C ILE A 104 15.14 8.05 -7.94
N ASN A 105 14.42 9.08 -7.50
CA ASN A 105 14.31 9.42 -6.09
C ASN A 105 13.35 8.44 -5.39
N LEU A 106 13.89 7.56 -4.53
CA LEU A 106 13.14 6.51 -3.87
C LEU A 106 12.03 7.03 -2.93
N GLU A 107 12.23 8.18 -2.30
CA GLU A 107 11.22 8.78 -1.43
C GLU A 107 10.05 9.30 -2.26
N GLU A 108 10.35 10.05 -3.31
CA GLU A 108 9.34 10.64 -4.19
C GLU A 108 8.52 9.57 -4.93
N ILE A 109 9.18 8.56 -5.50
CA ILE A 109 8.49 7.52 -6.26
C ILE A 109 7.56 6.68 -5.38
N THR A 110 7.95 6.39 -4.14
CA THR A 110 7.11 5.61 -3.23
C THR A 110 5.91 6.40 -2.75
N ILE A 111 6.06 7.72 -2.50
CA ILE A 111 4.91 8.59 -2.24
C ILE A 111 3.94 8.59 -3.42
N ILE A 112 4.44 8.72 -4.65
CA ILE A 112 3.59 8.70 -5.86
C ILE A 112 2.85 7.36 -5.99
N ILE A 113 3.55 6.24 -5.82
CA ILE A 113 2.94 4.90 -5.90
C ILE A 113 1.86 4.73 -4.83
N PHE A 114 2.13 5.11 -3.58
CA PHE A 114 1.16 4.96 -2.49
C PHE A 114 -0.03 5.91 -2.65
N ALA A 115 0.17 7.13 -3.16
CA ALA A 115 -0.93 8.03 -3.50
C ALA A 115 -1.86 7.43 -4.59
N LEU A 116 -1.30 6.73 -5.57
CA LEU A 116 -2.08 5.99 -6.57
C LEU A 116 -2.84 4.82 -5.92
N ILE A 117 -2.19 4.02 -5.07
CA ILE A 117 -2.81 2.91 -4.34
C ILE A 117 -3.99 3.41 -3.51
N ASP A 118 -3.78 4.42 -2.66
CA ASP A 118 -4.82 4.99 -1.79
C ASP A 118 -6.01 5.53 -2.60
N GLY A 119 -5.73 6.22 -3.71
CA GLY A 119 -6.77 6.71 -4.62
C GLY A 119 -7.59 5.59 -5.26
N LEU A 120 -6.95 4.47 -5.58
CA LEU A 120 -7.61 3.28 -6.16
C LEU A 120 -8.39 2.49 -5.13
N ILE A 121 -7.88 2.37 -3.89
CA ILE A 121 -8.63 1.80 -2.77
C ILE A 121 -9.90 2.63 -2.53
N ALA A 122 -9.80 3.96 -2.53
CA ALA A 122 -10.96 4.83 -2.39
C ALA A 122 -11.95 4.68 -3.56
N ARG A 123 -11.47 4.50 -4.79
CA ARG A 123 -12.32 4.24 -5.97
C ARG A 123 -13.11 2.93 -5.78
N GLN A 124 -12.43 1.86 -5.36
CA GLN A 124 -13.03 0.55 -5.07
C GLN A 124 -14.05 0.63 -3.93
N ALA A 125 -13.77 1.43 -2.89
CA ALA A 125 -14.68 1.64 -1.76
C ALA A 125 -16.00 2.32 -2.16
N ILE A 126 -15.93 3.28 -3.08
CA ILE A 126 -17.07 4.12 -3.50
C ILE A 126 -17.88 3.43 -4.61
N ASN A 127 -17.20 2.85 -5.61
CA ASN A 127 -17.84 2.21 -6.74
C ASN A 127 -17.63 0.70 -6.69
N THR A 128 -18.65 -0.03 -6.22
CA THR A 128 -18.57 -1.49 -6.07
C THR A 128 -18.50 -2.25 -7.40
N THR A 129 -18.78 -1.59 -8.54
CA THR A 129 -18.60 -2.20 -9.87
C THR A 129 -17.23 -1.89 -10.47
N PHE A 130 -16.42 -1.05 -9.82
CA PHE A 130 -15.06 -0.79 -10.26
C PHE A 130 -14.21 -2.04 -10.12
N SER A 131 -13.48 -2.37 -11.17
CA SER A 131 -12.51 -3.46 -11.21
C SER A 131 -11.16 -2.87 -11.58
N PHE A 132 -10.21 -2.86 -10.63
CA PHE A 132 -8.85 -2.40 -10.90
C PHE A 132 -8.25 -3.06 -12.14
N LYS A 133 -8.50 -4.37 -12.32
CA LYS A 133 -7.99 -5.15 -13.45
C LYS A 133 -8.66 -4.78 -14.77
N ASP A 134 -9.99 -4.62 -14.79
CA ASP A 134 -10.74 -4.46 -16.05
C ASP A 134 -10.86 -2.99 -16.45
N ASP A 135 -10.96 -2.06 -15.49
CA ASP A 135 -11.15 -0.63 -15.75
C ASP A 135 -9.82 0.12 -15.91
N LEU A 136 -8.69 -0.43 -15.41
CA LEU A 136 -7.37 0.19 -15.53
C LEU A 136 -6.30 -0.75 -16.11
N PRO A 137 -6.51 -1.31 -17.31
CA PRO A 137 -5.57 -2.25 -17.93
C PRO A 137 -4.19 -1.61 -18.22
N MET A 138 -4.12 -0.28 -18.39
CA MET A 138 -2.87 0.45 -18.64
C MET A 138 -2.10 0.84 -17.37
N PHE A 139 -2.57 0.48 -16.17
CA PHE A 139 -1.96 0.95 -14.93
C PHE A 139 -0.49 0.52 -14.81
N PHE A 140 -0.16 -0.72 -15.18
CA PHE A 140 1.23 -1.19 -15.15
C PHE A 140 2.09 -0.55 -16.23
N ASP A 141 1.54 -0.11 -17.36
CA ASP A 141 2.29 0.67 -18.34
C ASP A 141 2.65 2.06 -17.80
N VAL A 142 1.75 2.67 -17.03
CA VAL A 142 2.05 3.93 -16.32
C VAL A 142 3.14 3.69 -15.29
N MET A 143 3.05 2.63 -14.48
CA MET A 143 4.12 2.27 -13.54
C MET A 143 5.46 2.02 -14.24
N ALA A 144 5.45 1.36 -15.39
CA ALA A 144 6.66 1.12 -16.17
C ALA A 144 7.30 2.44 -16.59
N LYS A 145 6.54 3.42 -17.07
CA LYS A 145 7.07 4.76 -17.42
C LYS A 145 7.62 5.54 -16.22
N LEU A 146 7.13 5.25 -15.02
CA LEU A 146 7.64 5.86 -13.79
C LEU A 146 8.96 5.23 -13.33
N LEU A 147 9.29 4.02 -13.76
CA LEU A 147 10.41 3.23 -13.20
C LEU A 147 11.48 2.84 -14.23
N LYS A 148 11.12 2.73 -15.50
CA LYS A 148 11.98 2.36 -16.63
C LYS A 148 12.25 3.59 -17.49
#